data_AF-A0A1G3CK26-F1
#
_entry.id   AF-A0A1G3CK26-F1
#
_cell.length_a   1.000
_cell.length_b   1.000
_cell.length_c   1.000
_cell.angle_alpha   90.00
_cell.angle_beta   90.00
_cell.angle_gamma   90.00
#
_symmetry.space_group_name_H-M   'P 1'
#
loop_
_entity.id
_entity.type
_entity.pdbx_description
1 polymer ?
#
loop_
_entity_poly.entity_id
_entity_poly.type
_entity_poly.pdbx_seq_one_letter_code
_entity_poly.pdbx_strand_id
1 'polypeptide(L)' 'MGKALRFDRHARRRMKWRRISEEEVTLTLSNPDKTEQSIKGRMNVYKTIGTKYIKVTYKEFSDEVLIISVVDKS' A
#
# COMPACT_ATOMS: atom_id res chain seq x y z
N MET A 1 -3.34 4.09 -19.45
CA MET A 1 -3.78 2.78 -18.94
C MET A 1 -3.26 2.63 -17.52
N GLY A 2 -4.14 2.42 -16.53
CA GLY A 2 -3.73 2.29 -15.13
C GLY A 2 -2.98 0.98 -14.91
N LYS A 3 -1.89 1.03 -14.14
CA LYS A 3 -1.10 -0.17 -13.79
C LYS A 3 -1.94 -1.13 -12.94
N ALA A 4 -1.81 -2.43 -13.17
CA ALA A 4 -2.53 -3.43 -12.38
C ALA A 4 -1.98 -3.47 -10.93
N LEU A 5 -2.87 -3.54 -9.94
CA LEU A 5 -2.46 -3.77 -8.54
C LEU A 5 -2.35 -5.27 -8.27
N ARG A 6 -1.15 -5.72 -7.89
CA ARG A 6 -0.91 -7.11 -7.46
C ARG A 6 -0.52 -7.12 -6.00
N PHE A 7 -1.13 -8.01 -5.22
CA PHE A 7 -0.84 -8.13 -3.79
C PHE A 7 -0.06 -9.41 -3.52
N ASP A 8 1.06 -9.30 -2.83
CA ASP A 8 1.75 -10.48 -2.34
C ASP A 8 0.95 -11.17 -1.20
N ARG A 9 1.33 -12.41 -0.88
CA ARG A 9 0.70 -13.17 0.20
C ARG A 9 0.84 -12.50 1.57
N HIS A 10 1.97 -11.84 1.82
CA HIS A 10 2.24 -11.14 3.08
C HIS A 10 1.30 -9.94 3.26
N ALA A 11 1.19 -9.07 2.25
CA ALA A 11 0.26 -7.95 2.18
C ALA A 11 -1.19 -8.42 2.39
N ARG A 12 -1.65 -9.43 1.65
CA ARG A 12 -3.00 -10.02 1.81
C ARG A 12 -3.27 -10.46 3.25
N ARG A 13 -2.30 -11.11 3.89
CA ARG A 13 -2.42 -11.57 5.28
C ARG A 13 -2.49 -10.40 6.26
N ARG A 14 -1.66 -9.37 6.07
CA ARG A 14 -1.65 -8.17 6.92
C ARG A 14 -2.95 -7.37 6.80
N MET A 15 -3.45 -7.22 5.58
CA MET A 15 -4.75 -6.60 5.30
C MET A 15 -5.88 -7.31 6.03
N LYS A 16 -5.96 -8.65 5.89
CA LYS A 16 -6.97 -9.45 6.58
C LYS A 16 -6.95 -9.25 8.10
N TRP A 17 -5.78 -9.31 8.72
CA TRP A 17 -5.65 -9.17 10.18
C TRP A 17 -5.96 -7.77 10.69
N ARG A 18 -5.72 -6.75 9.88
CA ARG A 18 -5.91 -5.35 10.26
C ARG A 18 -7.19 -4.74 9.74
N ARG A 19 -8.04 -5.57 9.10
CA ARG A 19 -9.29 -5.15 8.45
C ARG A 19 -9.04 -3.96 7.51
N ILE A 20 -7.98 -4.07 6.70
CA ILE A 20 -7.65 -3.07 5.67
C ILE A 20 -8.17 -3.59 4.34
N SER A 21 -9.02 -2.81 3.66
CA SER A 21 -9.61 -3.19 2.38
C SER A 21 -8.72 -2.85 1.18
N GLU A 22 -9.04 -3.39 0.00
CA GLU A 22 -8.34 -3.00 -1.23
C GLU A 22 -8.61 -1.54 -1.61
N GLU A 23 -9.81 -1.03 -1.31
CA GLU A 23 -10.18 0.37 -1.53
C GLU A 23 -9.32 1.30 -0.67
N GLU A 24 -9.10 0.97 0.60
CA GLU A 24 -8.22 1.74 1.49
C GLU A 24 -6.77 1.76 0.96
N VAL A 25 -6.28 0.62 0.44
CA VAL A 25 -4.95 0.57 -0.21
C VAL A 25 -4.90 1.41 -1.47
N THR A 26 -5.93 1.31 -2.32
CA THR A 26 -6.03 2.06 -3.57
C THR A 26 -6.06 3.56 -3.29
N LEU A 27 -6.85 4.00 -2.31
CA LEU A 27 -6.93 5.40 -1.89
C LEU A 27 -5.59 5.90 -1.34
N THR A 28 -4.88 5.04 -0.59
CA THR A 28 -3.54 5.35 -0.05
C THR A 28 -2.51 5.54 -1.18
N LEU A 29 -2.63 4.80 -2.28
CA LEU A 29 -1.75 4.92 -3.45
C LEU A 29 -2.10 6.12 -4.33
N SER A 30 -3.39 6.41 -4.52
CA SER A 30 -3.85 7.45 -5.44
C SER A 30 -3.72 8.86 -4.87
N ASN A 31 -3.83 9.01 -3.56
CA ASN A 31 -3.74 10.30 -2.89
C ASN A 31 -3.00 10.16 -1.55
N PRO A 32 -1.69 9.89 -1.56
CA PRO A 32 -0.93 9.71 -0.33
C PRO A 32 -0.77 11.03 0.43
N ASP A 33 -0.87 10.98 1.75
CA ASP A 33 -0.54 12.13 2.61
C ASP A 33 0.99 12.30 2.70
N LYS A 34 1.72 11.21 2.56
CA LYS A 34 3.18 11.19 2.56
C LYS A 34 3.72 10.06 1.68
N THR A 35 4.82 10.34 0.99
CA THR A 35 5.56 9.38 0.16
C THR A 35 7.03 9.38 0.55
N GLU A 36 7.64 8.20 0.67
CA GLU A 36 9.05 8.03 1.00
C GLU A 36 9.68 6.93 0.15
N GLN A 37 10.93 7.13 -0.26
CA GLN A 37 11.72 6.07 -0.84
C GLN A 37 12.15 5.07 0.25
N SER A 38 12.13 3.79 -0.08
CA SER A 38 12.56 2.70 0.79
C SER A 38 13.69 1.90 0.12
N ILE A 39 14.14 0.84 0.79
CA ILE A 39 15.25 0.01 0.32
C ILE A 39 14.91 -0.70 -1.00
N LYS A 40 15.92 -0.96 -1.83
CA LYS A 40 15.83 -1.81 -3.04
C LYS A 40 14.77 -1.35 -4.06
N GLY A 41 14.62 -0.02 -4.23
CA GLY A 41 13.71 0.59 -5.19
C GLY A 41 12.23 0.42 -4.83
N ARG A 42 11.92 0.24 -3.53
CA ARG A 42 10.56 0.21 -3.01
C ARG A 42 10.13 1.61 -2.60
N MET A 43 8.83 1.84 -2.58
CA MET A 43 8.23 3.07 -2.08
C MET A 43 7.34 2.75 -0.89
N ASN A 44 7.31 3.67 0.09
CA ASN A 44 6.30 3.71 1.14
C ASN A 44 5.38 4.89 0.86
N VAL A 45 4.08 4.65 0.92
CA VAL A 45 3.07 5.71 0.95
C VAL A 45 2.23 5.56 2.21
N TYR A 46 1.77 6.70 2.72
CA TYR A 46 1.03 6.77 3.96
C TYR A 46 -0.24 7.57 3.74
N LYS A 47 -1.32 7.14 4.40
CA LYS A 47 -2.58 7.87 4.42
C LYS A 47 -3.34 7.64 5.71
N THR A 48 -3.91 8.70 6.25
CA THR A 48 -4.87 8.64 7.36
C THR A 48 -6.28 8.46 6.79
N ILE A 49 -6.97 7.39 7.20
CA ILE A 49 -8.35 7.11 6.81
C ILE A 49 -9.16 6.85 8.08
N GLY A 50 -9.99 7.82 8.48
CA GLY A 50 -10.67 7.78 9.76
C GLY A 50 -9.66 7.73 10.91
N THR A 51 -9.70 6.65 11.70
CA THR A 51 -8.78 6.41 12.82
C THR A 51 -7.54 5.60 12.45
N LYS A 52 -7.46 5.07 11.22
CA LYS A 52 -6.32 4.26 10.78
C LYS A 52 -5.25 5.14 10.16
N TYR A 53 -3.99 4.81 10.43
CA TYR A 53 -2.85 5.41 9.75
C TYR A 53 -2.18 4.36 8.87
N ILE A 54 -2.60 4.27 7.63
CA ILE A 54 -2.21 3.17 6.74
C ILE A 54 -0.88 3.49 6.07
N LYS A 55 0.07 2.56 6.14
CA LYS A 55 1.27 2.54 5.31
C LYS A 55 1.19 1.39 4.31
N VAL A 56 1.39 1.70 3.03
CA VAL A 56 1.54 0.73 1.95
C VAL A 56 2.99 0.77 1.45
N THR A 57 3.65 -0.38 1.47
CA THR A 57 4.96 -0.58 0.84
C THR A 57 4.77 -1.29 -0.49
N TYR A 58 5.21 -0.69 -1.58
CA TYR A 58 5.07 -1.26 -2.92
C TYR A 58 6.36 -1.16 -3.73
N LYS A 59 6.41 -1.92 -4.82
CA LYS A 59 7.39 -1.75 -5.89
C LYS A 59 6.64 -1.60 -7.21
N GLU A 60 7.03 -0.58 -7.96
CA GLU A 60 6.45 -0.29 -9.26
C GLU A 60 7.24 -1.00 -10.37
N PHE A 61 6.51 -1.58 -11.32
CA PHE A 61 7.03 -2.18 -12.55
C PHE A 61 6.41 -1.45 -13.76
N SER A 62 6.76 -1.86 -14.97
CA SER A 62 6.21 -1.29 -16.21
C SER A 62 4.68 -1.36 -16.23
N ASP A 63 4.13 -2.55 -15.93
CA ASP A 63 2.72 -2.86 -16.15
C ASP A 63 1.92 -3.09 -14.86
N GLU A 64 2.62 -3.20 -13.72
CA GLU A 64 2.01 -3.50 -12.43
C GLU A 64 2.63 -2.71 -11.27
N VAL A 65 1.87 -2.61 -10.19
CA VAL A 65 2.33 -2.19 -8.88
C VAL A 65 2.19 -3.38 -7.94
N LEU A 66 3.32 -3.91 -7.46
CA LEU A 66 3.34 -4.99 -6.50
C LEU A 66 3.29 -4.44 -5.08
N ILE A 67 2.19 -4.72 -4.39
CA ILE A 67 1.99 -4.43 -2.98
C ILE A 67 2.68 -5.51 -2.15
N ILE A 68 3.73 -5.08 -1.43
CA ILE A 68 4.61 -5.96 -0.65
C ILE A 68 4.15 -6.03 0.81
N SER A 69 3.70 -4.91 1.39
CA SER A 69 3.20 -4.90 2.77
C SER A 69 2.19 -3.78 2.97
N VAL A 70 1.20 -4.03 3.82
CA VAL A 70 0.17 -3.07 4.21
C VAL A 70 0.05 -3.11 5.72
N VAL A 71 0.17 -1.97 6.38
CA VAL A 71 0.21 -1.91 7.85
C VAL A 71 -0.52 -0.69 8.36
N ASP A 72 -1.46 -0.87 9.28
CA ASP A 72 -1.90 0.20 10.18
C ASP A 72 -0.79 0.61 11.18
N LYS A 73 -0.57 1.92 11.31
CA LYS A 73 0.46 2.56 12.14
C LYS A 73 -0.16 3.41 13.25
N SER A 74 -1.49 3.38 13.41
CA SER A 74 -2.19 3.87 14.60
C SER A 74 -1.71 3.17 15.87
#